data_AF-A0ABD5R5Q1-F1
#
_entry.id   AF-A0ABD5R5Q1-F1
#
_cell.length_a   1.000
_cell.length_b   1.000
_cell.length_c   1.000
_cell.angle_alpha   90.00
_cell.angle_beta   90.00
_cell.angle_gamma   90.00
#
_symmetry.space_group_name_H-M   'P 1'
#
loop_
_entity.id
_entity.type
_entity.pdbx_description
1 polymer ?
#
loop_
_entity_poly.entity_id
_entity_poly.type
_entity_poly.pdbx_seq_one_letter_code
_entity_poly.pdbx_strand_id
1 'polypeptide(L)'
;MTVEITRELITDRLGRVTYDRFLFYLMGPYKSFNLNYVLSEEERREIDVDELPGPLRRLFQNKDEINAAQALLRRVQGELRADPGVNAFLALDVDVDTDDIDAVTQSIEYARCSNATAFVLPFLGHNFGVGEEAGSILENLAETHGDRLIFVHETDVTSAMIRSASVRWDLRIETYETEAELVAKLRRFLGGVMHRERRGELSRL
;
A
#
# COMPACT_ATOMS: atom_id res chain seq x y z
N MET A 1 12.71 -21.86 -5.74
CA MET A 1 12.14 -21.44 -7.04
C MET A 1 11.56 -20.07 -6.78
N THR A 2 11.99 -19.03 -7.48
CA THR A 2 11.43 -17.68 -7.32
C THR A 2 9.96 -17.71 -7.67
N VAL A 3 9.09 -17.31 -6.73
CA VAL A 3 7.65 -17.21 -6.95
C VAL A 3 7.39 -16.08 -7.93
N GLU A 4 6.78 -16.39 -9.08
CA GLU A 4 6.37 -15.40 -10.05
C GLU A 4 5.02 -14.80 -9.63
N ILE A 5 4.98 -13.48 -9.41
CA ILE A 5 3.75 -12.76 -9.05
C ILE A 5 2.98 -12.44 -10.34
N THR A 6 1.80 -13.03 -10.49
CA THR A 6 0.91 -12.83 -11.65
C THR A 6 -0.47 -12.34 -11.22
N ARG A 7 -1.24 -11.76 -12.17
CA ARG A 7 -2.64 -11.35 -11.91
C ARG A 7 -3.51 -12.54 -11.51
N GLU A 8 -3.26 -13.71 -12.10
CA GLU A 8 -3.94 -14.96 -11.77
C GLU A 8 -3.63 -15.39 -10.34
N LEU A 9 -2.34 -15.39 -9.94
CA LEU A 9 -1.95 -15.72 -8.57
C LEU A 9 -2.65 -14.81 -7.57
N ILE A 10 -2.66 -13.49 -7.80
CA ILE A 10 -3.32 -12.54 -6.92
C ILE A 10 -4.81 -12.85 -6.86
N THR A 11 -5.49 -12.96 -8.01
CA THR A 11 -6.94 -13.18 -8.06
C THR A 11 -7.35 -14.48 -7.37
N ASP A 12 -6.58 -15.56 -7.54
CA ASP A 12 -6.86 -16.87 -6.95
C ASP A 12 -6.71 -16.89 -5.42
N ARG A 13 -5.83 -16.05 -4.87
CA ARG A 13 -5.66 -15.86 -3.42
C ARG A 13 -6.75 -14.98 -2.82
N LEU A 14 -7.42 -14.17 -3.63
CA LEU A 14 -8.46 -13.26 -3.19
C LEU A 14 -9.85 -13.92 -3.24
N GLY A 15 -10.70 -13.58 -2.26
CA GLY A 15 -12.09 -13.99 -2.25
C GLY A 15 -12.93 -13.34 -3.36
N ARG A 16 -14.20 -13.76 -3.49
CA ARG A 16 -15.12 -13.25 -4.52
C ARG A 16 -15.73 -11.88 -4.17
N VAL A 17 -15.88 -11.04 -5.18
CA VAL A 17 -16.52 -9.71 -5.15
C VAL A 17 -17.20 -9.44 -6.51
N THR A 18 -17.99 -8.37 -6.62
CA THR A 18 -18.72 -8.01 -7.85
C THR A 18 -17.79 -7.81 -9.05
N TYR A 19 -16.66 -7.13 -8.85
CA TYR A 19 -15.63 -6.89 -9.86
C TYR A 19 -14.34 -7.63 -9.51
N ASP A 20 -14.38 -8.96 -9.52
CA ASP A 20 -13.28 -9.85 -9.10
C ASP A 20 -12.00 -9.71 -9.94
N ARG A 21 -12.09 -9.35 -11.22
CA ARG A 21 -10.92 -9.07 -12.07
C ARG A 21 -10.34 -7.67 -11.88
N PHE A 22 -11.03 -6.78 -11.16
CA PHE A 22 -10.51 -5.45 -10.90
C PHE A 22 -9.68 -5.45 -9.62
N LEU A 23 -8.36 -5.58 -9.80
CA LEU A 23 -7.39 -5.64 -8.71
C LEU A 23 -7.05 -4.23 -8.22
N PHE A 24 -7.19 -4.00 -6.92
CA PHE A 24 -6.86 -2.74 -6.28
C PHE A 24 -5.89 -2.94 -5.12
N TYR A 25 -4.63 -2.57 -5.33
CA TYR A 25 -3.61 -2.71 -4.30
C TYR A 25 -3.68 -1.53 -3.33
N LEU A 26 -3.96 -1.83 -2.06
CA LEU A 26 -3.93 -0.89 -0.95
C LEU A 26 -2.58 -1.00 -0.25
N MET A 27 -1.70 -0.06 -0.56
CA MET A 27 -0.38 0.03 0.06
C MET A 27 -0.41 1.00 1.24
N GLY A 28 0.17 0.59 2.36
CA GLY A 28 0.29 1.41 3.55
C GLY A 28 1.16 0.71 4.59
N PRO A 29 1.27 1.26 5.81
CA PRO A 29 2.13 0.70 6.83
C PRO A 29 1.45 -0.50 7.51
N TYR A 30 1.46 -1.67 6.84
CA TYR A 30 0.96 -2.95 7.39
C TYR A 30 2.08 -3.94 7.76
N LYS A 31 3.32 -3.67 7.36
CA LYS A 31 4.50 -4.32 7.94
C LYS A 31 5.12 -3.29 8.87
N SER A 32 5.07 -3.54 10.18
CA SER A 32 5.97 -2.86 11.11
C SER A 32 7.36 -2.92 10.51
N PHE A 33 8.04 -1.78 10.34
CA PHE A 33 9.39 -1.71 9.80
C PHE A 33 10.18 -2.93 10.28
N ASN A 34 10.37 -3.90 9.39
CA ASN A 34 10.58 -5.26 9.87
C ASN A 34 12.04 -5.36 10.28
N LEU A 35 12.34 -5.10 11.56
CA LEU A 35 13.63 -5.43 12.14
C LEU A 35 14.04 -6.89 11.90
N ASN A 36 13.16 -7.79 11.39
CA ASN A 36 13.54 -9.12 10.88
C ASN A 36 14.60 -9.04 9.78
N TYR A 37 14.70 -7.93 9.04
CA TYR A 37 15.77 -7.72 8.07
C TYR A 37 17.14 -7.49 8.73
N VAL A 38 17.20 -7.33 10.05
CA VAL A 38 18.41 -7.02 10.82
C VAL A 38 18.60 -7.96 12.03
N LEU A 39 17.51 -8.50 12.59
CA LEU A 39 17.46 -9.23 13.87
C LEU A 39 16.38 -10.32 13.86
N SER A 40 16.72 -11.53 14.27
CA SER A 40 15.81 -12.66 14.48
C SER A 40 14.77 -12.42 15.60
N GLU A 41 13.72 -13.26 15.67
CA GLU A 41 12.72 -13.22 16.76
C GLU A 41 13.34 -13.40 18.15
N GLU A 42 14.40 -14.18 18.25
CA GLU A 42 15.13 -14.46 19.49
C GLU A 42 15.92 -13.22 19.92
N GLU A 43 16.64 -12.59 19.01
CA GLU A 43 17.37 -11.33 19.26
C GLU A 43 16.42 -10.19 19.65
N ARG A 44 15.19 -10.15 19.11
CA ARG A 44 14.19 -9.15 19.50
C ARG A 44 13.68 -9.31 20.93
N ARG A 45 13.59 -10.53 21.45
CA ARG A 45 13.11 -10.78 22.82
C ARG A 45 14.14 -10.39 23.88
N GLU A 46 15.41 -10.34 23.50
CA GLU A 46 16.52 -9.98 24.39
C GLU A 46 16.85 -8.48 24.40
N ILE A 47 16.29 -7.70 23.47
CA ILE A 47 16.55 -6.26 23.38
C ILE A 47 15.73 -5.49 24.42
N ASP A 48 16.43 -4.82 25.34
CA ASP A 48 15.83 -3.78 26.14
C ASP A 48 15.59 -2.52 25.28
N VAL A 49 14.32 -2.25 25.01
CA VAL A 49 13.88 -1.10 24.20
C VAL A 49 14.37 0.22 24.79
N ASP A 50 14.58 0.28 26.11
CA ASP A 50 15.04 1.49 26.79
C ASP A 50 16.52 1.80 26.57
N GLU A 51 17.31 0.79 26.17
CA GLU A 51 18.74 0.91 25.85
C GLU A 51 19.01 1.20 24.36
N LEU A 52 17.97 1.16 23.51
CA LEU A 52 18.13 1.42 22.08
C LEU A 52 18.39 2.92 21.77
N PRO A 53 19.23 3.21 20.75
CA PRO A 53 19.38 4.56 20.22
C PRO A 53 18.03 5.19 19.85
N GLY A 54 17.86 6.49 20.10
CA GLY A 54 16.56 7.18 19.97
C GLY A 54 15.79 7.00 18.64
N PRO A 55 16.43 6.85 17.47
CA PRO A 55 15.73 6.48 16.24
C PRO A 55 15.17 5.03 16.26
N LEU A 56 15.94 4.07 16.80
CA LEU A 56 15.54 2.67 16.92
C LEU A 56 14.49 2.48 18.02
N ARG A 57 14.63 3.13 19.17
CA ARG A 57 13.65 3.09 20.27
C ARG A 57 12.27 3.57 19.83
N ARG A 58 12.21 4.60 18.98
CA ARG A 58 10.95 5.07 18.41
C ARG A 58 10.27 4.04 17.52
N LEU A 59 11.01 3.15 16.83
CA LEU A 59 10.43 2.05 16.02
C LEU A 59 9.66 1.04 16.88
N PHE A 60 10.14 0.77 18.09
CA PHE A 60 9.48 -0.14 19.03
C PHE A 60 8.27 0.48 19.74
N GLN A 61 8.30 1.80 20.00
CA GLN A 61 7.16 2.55 20.54
C GLN A 61 6.00 2.71 19.53
N ASN A 62 6.25 2.41 18.25
CA ASN A 62 5.30 2.62 17.15
C ASN A 62 4.40 1.40 16.84
N LYS A 63 4.53 0.30 17.60
CA LYS A 63 3.80 -0.95 17.31
C LYS A 63 2.29 -0.77 17.36
N ASP A 64 1.78 -0.02 18.33
CA ASP A 64 0.34 0.25 18.46
C ASP A 64 -0.18 1.14 17.32
N GLU A 65 0.64 2.10 16.86
CA GLU A 65 0.33 2.96 15.72
C GLU A 65 0.30 2.16 14.41
N ILE A 66 1.25 1.24 14.20
CA ILE A 66 1.27 0.32 13.06
C ILE A 66 0.05 -0.61 13.09
N ASN A 67 -0.28 -1.17 14.26
CA ASN A 67 -1.47 -1.99 14.42
C ASN A 67 -2.75 -1.21 14.10
N ALA A 68 -2.83 0.06 14.55
CA ALA A 68 -3.96 0.93 14.26
C ALA A 68 -4.07 1.26 12.77
N ALA A 69 -2.95 1.53 12.10
CA ALA A 69 -2.90 1.77 10.67
C ALA A 69 -3.27 0.52 9.85
N GLN A 70 -2.75 -0.65 10.22
CA GLN A 70 -3.16 -1.91 9.60
C GLN A 70 -4.66 -2.16 9.82
N ALA A 71 -5.18 -1.90 11.03
CA ALA A 71 -6.59 -2.05 11.32
C ALA A 71 -7.46 -1.10 10.47
N LEU A 72 -7.02 0.16 10.26
CA LEU A 72 -7.66 1.09 9.34
C LEU A 72 -7.67 0.54 7.91
N LEU A 73 -6.52 0.10 7.39
CA LEU A 73 -6.41 -0.48 6.04
C LEU A 73 -7.33 -1.69 5.86
N ARG A 74 -7.44 -2.55 6.88
CA ARG A 74 -8.35 -3.70 6.88
C ARG A 74 -9.82 -3.28 6.81
N ARG A 75 -10.23 -2.25 7.54
CA ARG A 75 -11.61 -1.72 7.47
C ARG A 75 -11.90 -1.08 6.12
N VAL A 76 -10.99 -0.23 5.64
CA VAL A 76 -11.07 0.41 4.31
C VAL A 76 -11.13 -0.64 3.20
N GLN A 77 -10.29 -1.67 3.27
CA GLN A 77 -10.33 -2.82 2.38
C GLN A 77 -11.72 -3.48 2.39
N GLY A 78 -12.26 -3.78 3.58
CA GLY A 78 -13.59 -4.37 3.73
C GLY A 78 -14.67 -3.54 3.04
N GLU A 79 -14.66 -2.22 3.25
CA GLU A 79 -15.59 -1.30 2.61
C GLU A 79 -15.43 -1.23 1.09
N LEU A 80 -14.22 -1.32 0.56
CA LEU A 80 -13.97 -1.32 -0.89
C LEU A 80 -14.36 -2.64 -1.57
N ARG A 81 -14.37 -3.74 -0.81
CA ARG A 81 -14.84 -5.06 -1.24
C ARG A 81 -16.36 -5.22 -1.07
N ALA A 82 -17.04 -4.28 -0.41
CA ALA A 82 -18.47 -4.28 -0.19
C ALA A 82 -19.25 -3.66 -1.37
N ASP A 83 -20.51 -4.08 -1.53
CA ASP A 83 -21.37 -3.93 -2.71
C ASP A 83 -21.47 -2.51 -3.34
N PRO A 84 -21.14 -2.34 -4.65
CA PRO A 84 -20.44 -3.29 -5.51
C PRO A 84 -18.93 -3.27 -5.22
N GLY A 85 -18.38 -4.44 -4.88
CA GLY A 85 -16.98 -4.56 -4.46
C GLY A 85 -15.99 -4.74 -5.60
N VAL A 86 -14.77 -4.23 -5.41
CA VAL A 86 -13.58 -4.58 -6.20
C VAL A 86 -12.66 -5.49 -5.41
N ASN A 87 -11.69 -6.13 -6.08
CA ASN A 87 -10.68 -6.93 -5.40
C ASN A 87 -9.61 -6.03 -4.76
N ALA A 88 -10.00 -5.32 -3.70
CA ALA A 88 -9.07 -4.56 -2.87
C ALA A 88 -8.26 -5.51 -1.98
N PHE A 89 -6.94 -5.36 -1.96
CA PHE A 89 -6.04 -6.25 -1.23
C PHE A 89 -4.84 -5.52 -0.62
N LEU A 90 -4.34 -6.07 0.48
CA LEU A 90 -3.03 -5.75 1.07
C LEU A 90 -2.02 -6.81 0.63
N ALA A 91 -0.71 -6.52 0.66
CA ALA A 91 0.30 -7.52 0.33
C ALA A 91 0.18 -8.80 1.17
N LEU A 92 -0.22 -8.66 2.44
CA LEU A 92 -0.46 -9.77 3.37
C LEU A 92 -1.58 -10.73 2.93
N ASP A 93 -2.43 -10.36 1.97
CA ASP A 93 -3.53 -11.19 1.50
C ASP A 93 -3.12 -12.16 0.39
N VAL A 94 -2.10 -11.78 -0.39
CA VAL A 94 -1.59 -12.64 -1.45
C VAL A 94 -0.67 -13.71 -0.88
N ASP A 95 -0.04 -13.43 0.27
CA ASP A 95 0.74 -14.38 1.05
C ASP A 95 1.92 -14.97 0.25
N VAL A 96 2.66 -14.09 -0.41
CA VAL A 96 3.97 -14.42 -1.02
C VAL A 96 5.05 -14.07 -0.01
N ASP A 97 5.91 -15.03 0.29
CA ASP A 97 6.98 -14.86 1.26
C ASP A 97 8.03 -13.86 0.73
N THR A 98 8.44 -12.93 1.60
CA THR A 98 9.48 -11.97 1.25
C THR A 98 10.89 -12.54 1.33
N ASP A 99 11.05 -13.75 1.87
CA ASP A 99 12.32 -14.48 1.80
C ASP A 99 12.55 -15.06 0.38
N ASP A 100 11.48 -15.27 -0.39
CA ASP A 100 11.54 -15.73 -1.79
C ASP A 100 11.71 -14.58 -2.80
N ILE A 101 11.17 -13.40 -2.48
CA ILE A 101 11.22 -12.18 -3.29
C ILE A 101 11.28 -10.97 -2.37
N ASP A 102 12.24 -10.07 -2.57
CA ASP A 102 12.37 -8.91 -1.69
C ASP A 102 11.07 -8.07 -1.70
N ALA A 103 10.79 -7.42 -0.57
CA ALA A 103 9.54 -6.69 -0.36
C ALA A 103 9.30 -5.57 -1.39
N VAL A 104 10.37 -4.94 -1.88
CA VAL A 104 10.28 -3.87 -2.87
C VAL A 104 9.84 -4.45 -4.22
N THR A 105 10.50 -5.49 -4.69
CA THR A 105 10.12 -6.19 -5.93
C THR A 105 8.70 -6.75 -5.84
N GLN A 106 8.33 -7.33 -4.69
CA GLN A 106 6.96 -7.78 -4.43
C GLN A 106 5.94 -6.64 -4.61
N SER A 107 6.19 -5.48 -3.97
CA SER A 107 5.31 -4.31 -4.06
C SER A 107 5.23 -3.74 -5.48
N ILE A 108 6.32 -3.74 -6.24
CA ILE A 108 6.34 -3.35 -7.67
C ILE A 108 5.45 -4.28 -8.49
N GLU A 109 5.60 -5.61 -8.31
CA GLU A 109 4.83 -6.58 -9.09
C GLU A 109 3.34 -6.59 -8.72
N TYR A 110 2.98 -6.39 -7.46
CA TYR A 110 1.59 -6.16 -7.07
C TYR A 110 1.00 -4.90 -7.71
N ALA A 111 1.75 -3.78 -7.70
CA ALA A 111 1.30 -2.56 -8.34
C ALA A 111 1.16 -2.71 -9.87
N ARG A 112 2.13 -3.36 -10.52
CA ARG A 112 2.12 -3.68 -11.96
C ARG A 112 0.94 -4.58 -12.33
N CYS A 113 0.66 -5.56 -11.49
CA CYS A 113 -0.47 -6.47 -11.65
C CYS A 113 -1.80 -5.85 -11.20
N SER A 114 -1.89 -4.59 -10.78
CA SER A 114 -3.16 -4.01 -10.28
C SER A 114 -3.76 -3.02 -11.28
N ASN A 115 -5.09 -3.01 -11.38
CA ASN A 115 -5.78 -1.97 -12.17
C ASN A 115 -5.57 -0.59 -11.54
N ALA A 116 -5.47 -0.53 -10.22
CA ALA A 116 -5.10 0.69 -9.52
C ALA A 116 -4.28 0.38 -8.26
N THR A 117 -3.51 1.35 -7.80
CA THR A 117 -2.78 1.28 -6.53
C THR A 117 -3.01 2.55 -5.73
N ALA A 118 -3.30 2.41 -4.44
CA ALA A 118 -3.40 3.53 -3.51
C ALA A 118 -2.35 3.43 -2.42
N PHE A 119 -1.63 4.53 -2.19
CA PHE A 119 -0.71 4.70 -1.08
C PHE A 119 -1.45 5.45 0.02
N VAL A 120 -1.82 4.75 1.10
CA VAL A 120 -2.59 5.29 2.22
C VAL A 120 -1.68 5.56 3.41
N LEU A 121 -1.65 6.81 3.87
CA LEU A 121 -0.72 7.32 4.88
C LEU A 121 -1.48 7.90 6.09
N PRO A 122 -1.75 7.09 7.12
CA PRO A 122 -2.61 7.47 8.26
C PRO A 122 -1.92 8.17 9.45
N PHE A 123 -0.63 8.52 9.38
CA PHE A 123 0.05 9.39 10.36
C PHE A 123 1.46 9.81 9.88
N LEU A 124 2.00 10.92 10.39
CA LEU A 124 3.40 11.33 10.16
C LEU A 124 4.27 10.92 11.35
N GLY A 125 5.13 9.92 11.17
CA GLY A 125 6.10 9.52 12.20
C GLY A 125 7.11 8.48 11.72
N HIS A 126 6.63 7.42 11.07
CA HIS A 126 7.42 6.18 10.90
C HIS A 126 7.34 5.54 9.50
N ASN A 127 7.14 6.31 8.43
CA ASN A 127 6.95 5.75 7.09
C ASN A 127 8.28 5.55 6.31
N PHE A 128 9.34 5.07 6.97
CA PHE A 128 10.59 4.74 6.28
C PHE A 128 10.37 3.62 5.24
N GLY A 129 9.56 2.59 5.54
CA GLY A 129 9.30 1.49 4.61
C GLY A 129 8.34 1.85 3.46
N VAL A 130 7.24 2.53 3.77
CA VAL A 130 6.25 2.94 2.73
C VAL A 130 6.86 3.97 1.77
N GLY A 131 7.72 4.87 2.25
CA GLY A 131 8.36 5.88 1.41
C GLY A 131 9.37 5.29 0.42
N GLU A 132 10.14 4.29 0.85
CA GLU A 132 11.10 3.58 0.00
C GLU A 132 10.37 2.77 -1.08
N GLU A 133 9.44 1.89 -0.68
CA GLU A 133 8.67 1.07 -1.61
C GLU A 133 7.81 1.93 -2.57
N ALA A 134 7.19 3.01 -2.07
CA ALA A 134 6.44 3.93 -2.93
C ALA A 134 7.35 4.64 -3.93
N GLY A 135 8.56 5.04 -3.51
CA GLY A 135 9.57 5.58 -4.41
C GLY A 135 9.93 4.58 -5.51
N SER A 136 10.20 3.33 -5.16
CA SER A 136 10.55 2.28 -6.13
C SER A 136 9.40 1.94 -7.09
N ILE A 137 8.15 1.91 -6.62
CA ILE A 137 6.98 1.75 -7.49
C ILE A 137 6.90 2.92 -8.47
N LEU A 138 7.06 4.16 -8.00
CA LEU A 138 7.01 5.34 -8.84
C LEU A 138 8.11 5.34 -9.90
N GLU A 139 9.33 4.99 -9.52
CA GLU A 139 10.46 4.91 -10.46
C GLU A 139 10.25 3.86 -11.56
N ASN A 140 9.51 2.79 -11.29
CA ASN A 140 9.26 1.72 -12.25
C ASN A 140 7.96 1.91 -13.05
N LEU A 141 6.93 2.51 -12.46
CA LEU A 141 5.57 2.47 -12.99
C LEU A 141 4.96 3.84 -13.25
N ALA A 142 5.52 4.97 -12.80
CA ALA A 142 4.88 6.27 -13.00
C ALA A 142 4.62 6.60 -14.49
N GLU A 143 5.53 6.24 -15.39
CA GLU A 143 5.36 6.49 -16.83
C GLU A 143 4.22 5.67 -17.47
N THR A 144 3.96 4.47 -16.96
CA THR A 144 3.00 3.51 -17.56
C THR A 144 1.69 3.40 -16.79
N HIS A 145 1.71 3.71 -15.50
CA HIS A 145 0.63 3.52 -14.54
C HIS A 145 0.30 4.79 -13.76
N GLY A 146 0.89 5.97 -14.04
CA GLY A 146 0.66 7.19 -13.26
C GLY A 146 -0.82 7.52 -13.03
N ASP A 147 -1.64 7.36 -14.05
CA ASP A 147 -3.11 7.50 -14.01
C ASP A 147 -3.86 6.49 -13.13
N ARG A 148 -3.15 5.45 -12.69
CA ARG A 148 -3.60 4.32 -11.86
C ARG A 148 -3.02 4.39 -10.45
N LEU A 149 -2.25 5.44 -10.12
CA LEU A 149 -1.67 5.65 -8.80
C LEU A 149 -2.37 6.81 -8.08
N ILE A 150 -2.66 6.64 -6.79
CA ILE A 150 -3.17 7.70 -5.93
C ILE A 150 -2.47 7.69 -4.58
N PHE A 151 -2.11 8.86 -4.07
CA PHE A 151 -1.62 9.04 -2.72
C PHE A 151 -2.72 9.66 -1.88
N VAL A 152 -3.02 9.07 -0.73
CA VAL A 152 -4.04 9.54 0.17
C VAL A 152 -3.49 9.60 1.58
N HIS A 153 -3.40 10.80 2.16
CA HIS A 153 -2.83 10.99 3.49
C HIS A 153 -3.81 11.71 4.42
N GLU A 154 -3.70 11.46 5.72
CA GLU A 154 -4.52 12.17 6.70
C GLU A 154 -4.22 13.68 6.65
N THR A 155 -5.21 14.55 6.87
CA THR A 155 -5.07 16.00 6.67
C THR A 155 -3.93 16.63 7.50
N ASP A 156 -3.71 16.13 8.70
CA ASP A 156 -2.63 16.61 9.58
C ASP A 156 -1.24 16.07 9.19
N VAL A 157 -1.18 15.20 8.18
CA VAL A 157 0.07 14.64 7.65
C VAL A 157 0.63 15.59 6.60
N THR A 158 1.79 16.18 6.89
CA THR A 158 2.55 16.97 5.91
C THR A 158 3.91 16.33 5.63
N SER A 159 4.18 15.94 4.38
CA SER A 159 5.44 15.29 4.00
C SER A 159 6.12 16.01 2.85
N ALA A 160 7.39 16.38 3.05
CA ALA A 160 8.23 16.92 1.99
C ALA A 160 8.42 15.92 0.84
N MET A 161 8.48 14.62 1.16
CA MET A 161 8.57 13.54 0.17
C MET A 161 7.32 13.50 -0.74
N ILE A 162 6.12 13.58 -0.16
CA ILE A 162 4.87 13.59 -0.94
C ILE A 162 4.83 14.80 -1.89
N ARG A 163 5.25 15.98 -1.40
CA ARG A 163 5.32 17.19 -2.23
C ARG A 163 6.35 17.06 -3.36
N SER A 164 7.54 16.55 -3.07
CA SER A 164 8.57 16.32 -4.08
C SER A 164 8.14 15.27 -5.11
N ALA A 165 7.46 14.22 -4.67
CA ALA A 165 6.93 13.19 -5.55
C ALA A 165 5.83 13.71 -6.48
N SER A 166 4.93 14.55 -5.95
CA SER A 166 3.90 15.23 -6.76
C SER A 166 4.51 15.98 -7.95
N VAL A 167 5.57 16.76 -7.69
CA VAL A 167 6.23 17.57 -8.72
C VAL A 167 6.99 16.70 -9.72
N ARG A 168 7.64 15.63 -9.26
CA ARG A 168 8.47 14.77 -10.12
C ARG A 168 7.65 13.86 -11.04
N TRP A 169 6.50 13.37 -10.58
CA TRP A 169 5.74 12.31 -11.26
C TRP A 169 4.27 12.68 -11.56
N ASP A 170 3.87 13.94 -11.38
CA ASP A 170 2.49 14.43 -11.58
C ASP A 170 1.43 13.58 -10.84
N LEU A 171 1.71 13.29 -9.57
CA LEU A 171 0.91 12.34 -8.80
C LEU A 171 -0.38 12.95 -8.28
N ARG A 172 -1.46 12.18 -8.40
CA ARG A 172 -2.71 12.47 -7.72
C ARG A 172 -2.54 12.29 -6.21
N ILE A 173 -2.66 13.40 -5.49
CA ILE A 173 -2.63 13.42 -4.02
C ILE A 173 -3.96 13.93 -3.50
N GLU A 174 -4.53 13.21 -2.55
CA GLU A 174 -5.73 13.59 -1.82
C GLU A 174 -5.45 13.57 -0.31
N THR A 175 -6.15 14.40 0.44
CA THR A 175 -6.20 14.31 1.90
C THR A 175 -7.47 13.63 2.38
N TYR A 176 -7.52 13.19 3.64
CA TYR A 176 -8.74 12.76 4.33
C TYR A 176 -8.69 13.09 5.82
N GLU A 177 -9.85 13.34 6.42
CA GLU A 177 -9.99 13.53 7.88
C GLU A 177 -10.66 12.33 8.55
N THR A 178 -11.42 11.55 7.77
CA THR A 178 -12.19 10.41 8.30
C THR A 178 -12.04 9.17 7.41
N GLU A 179 -12.23 8.00 8.01
CA GLU A 179 -12.25 6.73 7.28
C GLU A 179 -13.31 6.71 6.16
N ALA A 180 -14.50 7.28 6.41
CA ALA A 180 -15.56 7.36 5.41
C ALA A 180 -15.17 8.24 4.21
N GLU A 181 -14.46 9.34 4.46
CA GLU A 181 -13.95 10.21 3.41
C GLU A 181 -12.87 9.49 2.58
N LEU A 182 -11.94 8.80 3.25
CA LEU A 182 -10.93 7.96 2.59
C LEU A 182 -11.59 6.96 1.65
N VAL A 183 -12.54 6.16 2.15
CA VAL A 183 -13.30 5.19 1.33
C VAL A 183 -13.98 5.87 0.14
N ALA A 184 -14.64 7.01 0.36
CA ALA A 184 -15.33 7.72 -0.71
C ALA A 184 -14.36 8.21 -1.81
N LYS A 185 -13.19 8.72 -1.42
CA LYS A 185 -12.15 9.17 -2.36
C LYS A 185 -11.59 7.99 -3.17
N LEU A 186 -11.27 6.88 -2.50
CA LEU A 186 -10.79 5.68 -3.16
C LEU A 186 -11.83 5.11 -4.14
N ARG A 187 -13.11 5.04 -3.75
CA ARG A 187 -14.19 4.60 -4.65
C ARG A 187 -14.33 5.49 -5.89
N ARG A 188 -14.26 6.81 -5.72
CA ARG A 188 -14.31 7.76 -6.86
C ARG A 188 -13.12 7.56 -7.80
N PHE A 189 -11.93 7.36 -7.23
CA PHE A 189 -10.73 7.08 -8.01
C PHE A 189 -10.86 5.79 -8.83
N LEU A 190 -11.29 4.69 -8.20
CA LEU A 190 -11.54 3.42 -8.88
C LEU A 190 -12.57 3.52 -9.99
N GLY A 191 -13.69 4.20 -9.72
CA GLY A 191 -14.72 4.46 -10.73
C GLY A 191 -14.17 5.23 -11.94
N GLY A 192 -13.27 6.19 -11.70
CA GLY A 192 -12.55 6.90 -12.75
C GLY A 192 -11.68 5.98 -13.61
N VAL A 193 -10.85 5.14 -12.98
CA VAL A 193 -10.00 4.16 -13.68
C VAL A 193 -10.84 3.19 -14.51
N MET A 194 -11.87 2.58 -13.90
CA MET A 194 -12.80 1.67 -14.59
C MET A 194 -13.46 2.32 -15.80
N HIS A 195 -13.88 3.58 -15.67
CA HIS A 195 -14.55 4.31 -16.74
C HIS A 195 -13.59 4.57 -17.92
N ARG A 196 -12.36 4.99 -17.63
CA ARG A 196 -11.31 5.21 -18.63
C ARG A 196 -10.91 3.92 -19.36
N GLU A 197 -10.78 2.81 -18.63
CA GLU A 197 -10.55 1.48 -19.21
C GLU A 197 -11.71 1.01 -20.09
N ARG A 198 -12.96 1.33 -19.72
CA ARG A 198 -14.14 1.00 -20.52
C ARG A 198 -14.17 1.77 -21.83
N ARG A 199 -13.74 3.05 -21.82
CA ARG A 199 -13.68 3.93 -22.99
C ARG A 199 -12.44 3.74 -23.87
N GLY A 200 -11.47 2.94 -23.43
CA GLY A 200 -10.20 2.75 -24.14
C GLY A 200 -9.22 3.91 -23.96
N GLU A 201 -9.48 4.80 -22.99
CA GLU A 201 -8.57 5.89 -22.59
C GLU A 201 -7.42 5.36 -21.71
N LEU A 202 -7.59 4.17 -21.12
CA LEU A 202 -6.55 3.35 -20.50
C LEU A 202 -6.60 1.94 -21.08
N SER A 203 -5.45 1.30 -21.25
CA SER A 203 -5.36 -0.11 -21.64
C SER A 203 -6.04 -0.98 -20.57
N ARG A 204 -6.79 -2.02 -20.95
CA ARG A 204 -7.32 -2.96 -19.95
C ARG A 204 -6.22 -3.91 -19.48
N LEU A 205 -6.19 -4.14 -18.17
CA LEU A 205 -5.36 -5.16 -17.52
C LEU A 205 -6.20 -6.37 -17.13
#